data_AF-A0A3A8Q4D8-F1
#
_entry.id   AF-A0A3A8Q4D8-F1
#
_cell.length_a   1.000
_cell.length_b   1.000
_cell.length_c   1.000
_cell.angle_alpha   90.00
_cell.angle_beta   90.00
_cell.angle_gamma   90.00
#
_symmetry.space_group_name_H-M   'P 1'
#
loop_
_entity.id
_entity.type
_entity.pdbx_description
1 polymer ?
#
loop_
_entity_poly.entity_id
_entity_poly.type
_entity_poly.pdbx_seq_one_letter_code
_entity_poly.pdbx_strand_id
1 'polypeptide(L)'
;MTVDASGPFPVHAFPPRLRIAGALLHGAALCTLGSCTTLLLKDVVEGAQTLRPEPLALGLTVGSVLPLIALRLLRLATRATVTVRPEGLVLTQQGGTHFEIPFDALESIHPWRLPMPGPGLTLRLRSGRAFEYGLEVQAPKPLLEAMGPRGEAKDEPWVRYAQARSEKWRTRWYDQALKYGLVPGVLAGIFFRAHQYISFGGPFGELQMYGWTAYLTSFARTWLPVFLALLLFGCFWRTLAEALCFSAAWLGPRWSRHVRTGAEWTCRALYYVALPVFLAVRLLG
;
A
#
# COMPACT_ATOMS: atom_id res chain seq x y z
N MET A 1 -28.40 -14.83 -22.28
CA MET A 1 -27.49 -13.74 -22.69
C MET A 1 -26.11 -14.31 -22.80
N THR A 2 -25.51 -14.22 -23.99
CA THR A 2 -24.21 -14.76 -24.33
C THR A 2 -23.12 -13.94 -23.63
N VAL A 3 -22.30 -14.60 -22.82
CA VAL A 3 -21.07 -14.00 -22.29
C VAL A 3 -20.05 -14.01 -23.42
N ASP A 4 -19.75 -12.84 -23.99
CA ASP A 4 -18.68 -12.72 -24.97
C ASP A 4 -17.32 -12.97 -24.30
N ALA A 5 -16.41 -13.62 -25.04
CA ALA A 5 -15.08 -13.88 -24.55
C ALA A 5 -14.40 -12.57 -24.15
N SER A 6 -13.98 -12.46 -22.90
CA SER A 6 -13.44 -11.23 -22.32
C SER A 6 -12.23 -11.52 -21.43
N GLY A 7 -11.23 -10.64 -21.51
CA GLY A 7 -9.92 -10.83 -20.88
C GLY A 7 -8.86 -11.37 -21.85
N PRO A 8 -7.57 -11.37 -21.44
CA PRO A 8 -7.12 -11.86 -20.14
C PRO A 8 -7.10 -10.81 -19.02
N PHE A 9 -7.69 -11.15 -17.87
CA PHE A 9 -7.61 -10.39 -16.63
C PHE A 9 -6.44 -10.90 -15.79
N PRO A 10 -5.47 -10.05 -15.39
CA PRO A 10 -4.38 -10.46 -14.53
C PRO A 10 -4.88 -10.70 -13.10
N VAL A 11 -4.62 -11.89 -12.57
CA VAL A 11 -5.00 -12.29 -11.20
C VAL A 11 -3.82 -12.97 -10.51
N HIS A 12 -3.89 -13.14 -9.19
CA HIS A 12 -2.97 -14.01 -8.48
C HIS A 12 -3.75 -15.17 -7.85
N ALA A 13 -3.34 -16.40 -8.16
CA ALA A 13 -3.99 -17.61 -7.66
C ALA A 13 -3.30 -18.06 -6.36
N PHE A 14 -3.93 -17.78 -5.22
CA PHE A 14 -3.42 -18.16 -3.91
C PHE A 14 -4.08 -19.45 -3.41
N PRO A 15 -3.32 -20.51 -3.11
CA PRO A 15 -3.83 -21.56 -2.23
C PRO A 15 -4.04 -20.97 -0.82
N PRO A 16 -4.90 -21.59 0.01
CA PRO A 16 -5.31 -21.01 1.29
C PRO A 16 -4.14 -20.74 2.24
N ARG A 17 -3.13 -21.62 2.23
CA ARG A 17 -1.90 -21.49 3.03
C ARG A 17 -1.10 -20.26 2.65
N LEU A 18 -0.91 -20.01 1.35
CA LEU A 18 -0.17 -18.84 0.86
C LEU A 18 -0.96 -17.55 1.06
N ARG A 19 -2.30 -17.60 1.07
CA ARG A 19 -3.13 -16.46 1.46
C ARG A 19 -2.89 -16.09 2.93
N ILE A 20 -2.87 -17.06 3.84
CA ILE A 20 -2.60 -16.82 5.26
C ILE A 20 -1.20 -16.23 5.44
N ALA A 21 -0.19 -16.82 4.79
CA ALA A 21 1.18 -16.30 4.82
C ALA A 21 1.25 -14.85 4.29
N GLY A 22 0.60 -14.57 3.16
CA GLY A 22 0.54 -13.22 2.59
C GLY A 22 -0.17 -12.22 3.52
N ALA A 23 -1.27 -12.63 4.17
CA ALA A 23 -1.98 -11.81 5.14
C ALA A 23 -1.13 -11.53 6.39
N LEU A 24 -0.39 -12.53 6.90
CA LEU A 24 0.52 -12.37 8.04
C LEU A 24 1.68 -11.42 7.71
N LEU A 25 2.30 -11.56 6.54
CA LEU A 25 3.38 -10.66 6.09
C LEU A 25 2.88 -9.22 5.97
N HIS A 26 1.68 -9.03 5.40
CA HIS A 26 1.07 -7.71 5.28
C HIS A 26 0.70 -7.13 6.66
N GLY A 27 0.12 -7.95 7.53
CA GLY A 27 -0.22 -7.58 8.90
C GLY A 27 1.00 -7.18 9.72
N ALA A 28 2.09 -7.95 9.66
CA ALA A 28 3.35 -7.65 10.33
C ALA A 28 3.94 -6.30 9.90
N ALA A 29 3.89 -6.00 8.60
CA ALA A 29 4.31 -4.70 8.08
C ALA A 29 3.43 -3.55 8.63
N LEU A 30 2.11 -3.72 8.65
CA LEU A 30 1.20 -2.72 9.20
C LEU A 30 1.38 -2.53 10.72
N CYS A 31 1.55 -3.62 11.47
CA CYS A 31 1.79 -3.56 12.91
C CYS A 31 3.10 -2.85 13.25
N THR A 32 4.17 -3.12 12.48
CA THR A 32 5.46 -2.45 12.65
C THR A 32 5.33 -0.96 12.36
N LEU A 33 4.73 -0.59 11.23
CA LEU A 33 4.50 0.81 10.87
C LEU A 33 3.65 1.53 11.93
N GLY A 34 2.58 0.89 12.41
CA GLY A 34 1.73 1.42 13.46
C GLY A 34 2.50 1.65 14.76
N SER A 35 3.28 0.67 15.20
CA SER A 35 4.08 0.76 16.43
C SER A 35 5.15 1.85 16.35
N CYS A 36 5.88 1.96 15.24
CA CYS A 36 6.86 3.04 15.05
C CYS A 36 6.21 4.41 15.03
N THR A 37 5.01 4.51 14.44
CA THR A 37 4.25 5.76 14.39
C THR A 37 3.74 6.17 15.77
N THR A 38 3.22 5.24 16.57
CA THR A 38 2.74 5.55 17.93
C THR A 38 3.87 5.97 18.85
N LEU A 39 5.04 5.32 18.74
CA LEU A 39 6.25 5.74 19.45
C LEU A 39 6.65 7.17 19.06
N LEU A 40 6.64 7.50 17.76
CA LEU A 40 6.98 8.84 17.28
C LEU A 40 6.02 9.90 17.83
N LEU A 41 4.70 9.62 17.79
CA LEU A 41 3.70 10.53 18.33
C LEU A 41 3.84 10.72 19.84
N LYS A 42 4.17 9.65 20.57
CA LYS A 42 4.43 9.71 22.01
C LYS A 42 5.63 10.61 22.33
N ASP A 43 6.75 10.42 21.63
CA ASP A 43 7.94 11.27 21.77
C ASP A 43 7.63 12.75 21.48
N VAL A 44 6.84 13.03 20.45
CA VAL A 44 6.42 14.41 20.10
C VAL A 44 5.55 15.03 21.19
N VAL A 45 4.60 14.28 21.76
CA VAL A 45 3.70 14.77 22.82
C VAL A 45 4.44 14.97 24.14
N GLU A 46 5.35 14.06 24.49
CA GLU A 46 6.14 14.12 25.72
C GLU A 46 7.34 15.08 25.60
N GLY A 47 7.64 15.57 24.40
CA GLY A 47 8.83 16.40 24.14
C GLY A 47 10.14 15.62 24.32
N ALA A 48 10.07 14.29 24.32
CA ALA A 48 11.21 13.40 24.52
C ALA A 48 11.83 13.00 23.17
N GLN A 49 13.15 12.83 23.14
CA GLN A 49 13.87 12.32 21.96
C GLN A 49 14.42 10.92 22.25
N THR A 50 13.52 9.97 22.55
CA THR A 50 13.91 8.60 22.92
C THR A 50 14.17 7.72 21.70
N LEU A 51 13.51 8.03 20.57
CA LEU A 51 13.68 7.34 19.31
C LEU A 51 15.05 7.61 18.68
N ARG A 52 15.96 6.65 18.85
CA ARG A 52 17.21 6.62 18.11
C ARG A 52 16.93 6.24 16.64
N PRO A 53 17.52 6.94 15.66
CA PRO A 53 17.27 6.70 14.23
C PRO A 53 17.74 5.33 13.75
N GLU A 54 18.84 4.81 14.30
CA GLU A 54 19.43 3.52 13.92
C GLU A 54 18.51 2.32 14.18
N PRO A 55 18.03 2.07 15.42
CA PRO A 55 17.10 0.97 15.67
C PRO A 55 15.75 1.18 15.00
N LEU A 56 15.32 2.43 14.80
CA LEU A 56 14.10 2.75 14.05
C LEU A 56 14.23 2.34 12.57
N ALA A 57 15.32 2.71 11.92
CA ALA A 57 15.60 2.34 10.53
C ALA A 57 15.67 0.81 10.36
N LEU A 58 16.38 0.14 11.28
CA LEU A 58 16.51 -1.32 11.27
C LEU A 58 15.13 -1.98 11.48
N GLY A 59 14.37 -1.54 12.48
CA GLY A 59 13.04 -2.07 12.79
C GLY A 59 12.06 -1.90 11.63
N LEU A 60 12.06 -0.73 10.97
CA LEU A 60 11.23 -0.50 9.78
C LEU A 60 11.66 -1.36 8.60
N THR A 61 12.96 -1.54 8.40
CA THR A 61 13.49 -2.36 7.30
C THR A 61 13.13 -3.83 7.49
N VAL A 62 13.39 -4.37 8.67
CA VAL A 62 13.12 -5.79 9.00
C VAL A 62 11.63 -6.06 9.13
N GLY A 63 10.89 -5.19 9.82
CA GLY A 63 9.48 -5.42 10.14
C GLY A 63 8.51 -4.97 9.05
N SER A 64 8.90 -4.09 8.13
CA SER A 64 8.01 -3.59 7.06
C SER A 64 8.55 -3.86 5.65
N VAL A 65 9.78 -3.44 5.35
CA VAL A 65 10.32 -3.54 3.97
C VAL A 65 10.48 -5.01 3.55
N LEU A 66 11.10 -5.83 4.40
CA LEU A 66 11.36 -7.24 4.09
C LEU A 66 10.06 -8.07 3.93
N PRO A 67 9.04 -7.95 4.80
CA PRO A 67 7.76 -8.62 4.59
C PRO A 67 7.03 -8.17 3.33
N LEU A 68 7.12 -6.88 2.96
CA LEU A 68 6.54 -6.38 1.71
C LEU A 68 7.27 -6.91 0.48
N ILE A 69 8.60 -7.07 0.54
CA ILE A 69 9.38 -7.72 -0.51
C ILE A 69 8.98 -9.20 -0.63
N ALA A 70 8.89 -9.93 0.49
CA ALA A 70 8.47 -11.32 0.51
C ALA A 70 7.05 -11.48 -0.06
N LEU A 71 6.11 -10.60 0.30
CA LEU A 71 4.77 -10.58 -0.26
C LEU A 71 4.77 -10.29 -1.77
N ARG A 72 5.66 -9.42 -2.24
CA ARG A 72 5.82 -9.14 -3.67
C ARG A 72 6.35 -10.36 -4.41
N LEU A 73 7.37 -11.04 -3.87
CA LEU A 73 7.89 -12.29 -4.45
C LEU A 73 6.82 -13.36 -4.49
N LEU A 74 6.00 -13.48 -3.44
CA LEU A 74 4.88 -14.41 -3.39
C LEU A 74 3.86 -14.12 -4.50
N ARG A 75 3.49 -12.85 -4.71
CA ARG A 75 2.61 -12.44 -5.82
C ARG A 75 3.23 -12.69 -7.19
N LEU A 76 4.56 -12.53 -7.34
CA LEU A 76 5.26 -12.84 -8.58
C LEU A 76 5.18 -14.33 -8.89
N ALA A 77 5.33 -15.19 -7.87
CA ALA A 77 5.25 -16.64 -8.02
C ALA A 77 3.82 -17.14 -8.32
N THR A 78 2.77 -16.46 -7.81
CA THR A 78 1.37 -16.87 -7.98
C THR A 78 0.64 -16.16 -9.13
N ARG A 79 1.36 -15.59 -10.09
CA ARG A 79 0.77 -14.91 -11.24
C ARG A 79 -0.07 -15.86 -12.08
N ALA A 80 -1.31 -15.45 -12.33
CA ALA A 80 -2.25 -16.15 -13.18
C ALA A 80 -3.05 -15.15 -14.03
N THR A 81 -3.75 -15.66 -15.02
CA THR A 81 -4.67 -14.89 -15.83
C THR A 81 -6.01 -15.61 -15.87
N VAL A 82 -7.10 -14.84 -15.79
CA VAL A 82 -8.46 -15.36 -15.96
C VAL A 82 -8.97 -14.85 -17.30
N THR A 83 -9.43 -15.78 -18.12
CA THR A 83 -10.19 -15.47 -19.33
C THR A 83 -11.60 -15.97 -19.12
N VAL A 84 -12.58 -15.11 -19.40
CA VAL A 84 -13.98 -15.47 -19.35
C VAL A 84 -14.37 -15.93 -20.74
N ARG A 85 -14.87 -17.17 -20.86
CA ARG A 85 -15.40 -17.74 -22.11
C ARG A 85 -16.91 -17.95 -21.99
N PRO A 86 -17.63 -18.15 -23.10
CA PRO A 86 -19.07 -18.42 -23.06
C PRO A 86 -19.46 -19.61 -22.19
N GLU A 87 -18.60 -20.64 -22.14
CA GLU A 87 -18.88 -21.91 -21.46
C GLU A 87 -18.33 -21.97 -20.02
N GLY A 88 -17.45 -21.05 -19.65
CA GLY A 88 -16.84 -21.04 -18.32
C GLY A 88 -15.66 -20.10 -18.16
N LEU A 89 -15.01 -20.19 -17.00
CA LEU A 89 -13.80 -19.46 -16.67
C LEU A 89 -12.59 -20.33 -16.98
N VAL A 90 -11.59 -19.78 -17.67
CA VAL A 90 -10.30 -20.44 -17.85
C VAL A 90 -9.24 -19.67 -17.06
N LEU A 91 -8.69 -20.33 -16.04
CA LEU A 91 -7.56 -19.86 -15.26
C LEU A 91 -6.27 -20.43 -15.86
N THR A 92 -5.39 -19.55 -16.34
CA THR A 92 -4.06 -19.92 -16.84
C THR A 92 -3.00 -19.43 -15.87
N GLN A 93 -2.26 -20.34 -15.26
CA GLN A 93 -1.13 -20.02 -14.38
C GLN A 93 0.17 -19.86 -15.19
N GLN A 94 1.15 -19.12 -14.67
CA GLN A 94 2.45 -18.95 -15.33
C GLN A 94 3.22 -20.26 -15.59
N GLY A 95 2.88 -21.35 -14.89
CA GLY A 95 3.47 -22.68 -15.08
C GLY A 95 2.80 -23.55 -16.16
N GLY A 96 1.88 -23.01 -16.97
CA GLY A 96 1.17 -23.76 -18.02
C GLY A 96 0.01 -24.62 -17.50
N THR A 97 -0.30 -24.56 -16.21
CA THR A 97 -1.49 -25.22 -15.66
C THR A 97 -2.72 -24.41 -16.06
N HIS A 98 -3.64 -25.07 -16.76
CA HIS A 98 -4.92 -24.52 -17.18
C HIS A 98 -6.03 -25.21 -16.39
N PHE A 99 -6.87 -24.41 -15.72
CA PHE A 99 -8.08 -24.89 -15.07
C PHE A 99 -9.28 -24.29 -15.78
N GLU A 100 -10.08 -25.15 -16.39
CA GLU A 100 -11.37 -24.79 -16.96
C GLU A 100 -12.44 -25.04 -15.91
N ILE A 101 -13.16 -24.00 -15.53
CA ILE A 101 -14.26 -24.05 -14.57
C ILE A 101 -15.54 -23.77 -15.37
N PRO A 102 -16.30 -24.82 -15.71
CA PRO A 102 -17.58 -24.65 -16.38
C PRO A 102 -18.52 -23.82 -15.53
N PHE A 103 -19.30 -23.00 -16.19
CA PHE A 103 -20.28 -22.16 -15.53
C PHE A 103 -21.38 -22.94 -14.79
N ASP A 104 -21.66 -24.17 -15.23
CA ASP A 104 -22.59 -25.07 -14.55
C ASP A 104 -22.02 -25.63 -13.25
N ALA A 105 -20.70 -25.72 -13.13
CA ALA A 105 -20.04 -26.12 -11.90
C ALA A 105 -19.99 -24.99 -10.86
N LEU A 106 -20.27 -23.74 -11.25
CA LEU A 106 -20.21 -22.57 -10.37
C LEU A 106 -21.56 -22.36 -9.65
N GLU A 107 -21.53 -22.33 -8.32
CA GLU A 107 -22.70 -22.03 -7.48
C GLU A 107 -22.77 -20.53 -7.18
N SER A 108 -21.67 -19.96 -6.69
CA SER A 108 -21.62 -18.56 -6.25
C SER A 108 -20.20 -18.05 -6.18
N ILE A 109 -20.06 -16.72 -6.23
CA ILE A 109 -18.78 -16.01 -6.14
C ILE A 109 -18.83 -15.12 -4.91
N HIS A 110 -17.90 -15.33 -3.99
CA HIS A 110 -17.84 -14.57 -2.76
C HIS A 110 -16.60 -13.68 -2.74
N PRO A 111 -16.74 -12.35 -2.63
CA PRO A 111 -15.59 -11.49 -2.41
C PRO A 111 -15.05 -11.66 -0.99
N TRP A 112 -13.75 -11.43 -0.83
CA TRP A 112 -13.12 -11.53 0.48
C TRP A 112 -13.55 -10.38 1.38
N ARG A 113 -14.16 -10.73 2.53
CA ARG A 113 -14.55 -9.76 3.56
C ARG A 113 -13.35 -8.99 4.14
N LEU A 114 -12.21 -9.67 4.29
CA LEU A 114 -10.96 -9.05 4.68
C LEU A 114 -10.05 -8.93 3.45
N PRO A 115 -9.76 -7.70 2.97
CA PRO A 115 -8.94 -7.46 1.77
C PRO A 115 -7.44 -7.59 2.09
N MET A 116 -7.04 -8.70 2.70
CA MET A 116 -5.65 -9.05 3.00
C MET A 116 -5.29 -10.37 2.31
N PRO A 117 -4.12 -10.46 1.63
CA PRO A 117 -3.12 -9.40 1.37
C PRO A 117 -3.55 -8.32 0.36
N GLY A 118 -4.68 -8.52 -0.30
CA GLY A 118 -5.32 -7.58 -1.22
C GLY A 118 -6.78 -7.98 -1.45
N PRO A 119 -7.52 -7.24 -2.30
CA PRO A 119 -8.87 -7.62 -2.69
C PRO A 119 -8.86 -8.91 -3.51
N GLY A 120 -9.81 -9.81 -3.24
CA GLY A 120 -9.89 -11.08 -3.92
C GLY A 120 -11.28 -11.70 -3.90
N LEU A 121 -11.41 -12.78 -4.66
CA LEU A 121 -12.63 -13.55 -4.88
C LEU A 121 -12.36 -15.02 -4.54
N THR A 122 -13.35 -15.68 -3.94
CA THR A 122 -13.38 -17.14 -3.79
C THR A 122 -14.55 -17.66 -4.61
N LEU A 123 -14.26 -18.61 -5.50
CA LEU A 123 -15.26 -19.32 -6.29
C LEU A 123 -15.78 -20.50 -5.48
N ARG A 124 -17.10 -20.65 -5.37
CA ARG A 124 -17.73 -21.81 -4.75
C ARG A 124 -18.38 -22.67 -5.82
N LEU A 125 -18.02 -23.95 -5.83
CA LEU A 125 -18.53 -24.92 -6.78
C LEU A 125 -19.85 -25.51 -6.27
N ARG A 126 -20.72 -25.97 -7.18
CA ARG A 126 -22.00 -26.64 -6.85
C ARG A 126 -21.85 -27.90 -6.01
N SER A 127 -20.66 -28.49 -5.98
CA SER A 127 -20.30 -29.56 -5.05
C SER A 127 -20.24 -29.11 -3.57
N GLY A 128 -20.53 -27.84 -3.29
CA GLY A 128 -20.45 -27.21 -1.96
C GLY A 128 -19.03 -26.88 -1.52
N ARG A 129 -18.02 -27.28 -2.30
CA ARG A 129 -16.60 -27.02 -2.02
C ARG A 129 -16.18 -25.67 -2.57
N ALA A 130 -15.38 -24.95 -1.81
CA ALA A 130 -14.65 -23.80 -2.34
C ALA A 130 -13.58 -24.30 -3.33
N PHE A 131 -13.39 -23.56 -4.42
CA PHE A 131 -12.27 -23.79 -5.32
C PHE A 131 -10.96 -23.65 -4.55
N GLU A 132 -10.01 -24.55 -4.81
CA GLU A 132 -8.77 -24.66 -4.04
C GLU A 132 -7.95 -23.36 -4.06
N TYR A 133 -8.06 -22.59 -5.14
CA TYR A 133 -7.37 -21.31 -5.28
C TYR A 133 -8.31 -20.12 -5.04
N GLY A 134 -7.91 -19.23 -4.14
CA GLY A 134 -8.48 -17.89 -4.04
C GLY A 134 -7.83 -16.95 -5.05
N LEU A 135 -8.64 -16.12 -5.71
CA LEU A 135 -8.18 -15.22 -6.77
C LEU A 135 -8.00 -13.81 -6.20
N GLU A 136 -6.76 -13.34 -6.02
CA GLU A 136 -6.51 -11.92 -5.74
C GLU A 136 -6.65 -11.14 -7.06
N VAL A 137 -7.57 -10.17 -7.08
CA VAL A 137 -7.89 -9.36 -8.27
C VAL A 137 -7.92 -7.90 -7.84
N GLN A 138 -7.04 -7.07 -8.42
CA GLN A 138 -6.97 -5.65 -8.05
C GLN A 138 -8.25 -4.90 -8.40
N ALA A 139 -8.78 -5.12 -9.61
CA ALA A 139 -10.04 -4.54 -10.08
C ALA A 139 -11.06 -5.67 -10.32
N PRO A 140 -11.86 -6.06 -9.30
CA PRO A 140 -12.79 -7.17 -9.43
C PRO A 140 -14.03 -6.85 -10.27
N LYS A 141 -14.40 -5.56 -10.44
CA LYS A 141 -15.64 -5.17 -11.12
C LYS A 141 -15.67 -5.55 -12.61
N PRO A 142 -14.64 -5.28 -13.44
CA PRO A 142 -14.63 -5.68 -14.85
C PRO A 142 -14.74 -7.20 -15.05
N LEU A 143 -14.12 -7.98 -14.15
CA LEU A 143 -14.21 -9.44 -14.18
C LEU A 143 -15.63 -9.92 -13.85
N LEU A 144 -16.27 -9.33 -12.84
CA LEU A 144 -17.65 -9.68 -12.48
C LEU A 144 -18.66 -9.23 -13.53
N GLU A 145 -18.44 -8.09 -14.19
CA GLU A 145 -19.26 -7.62 -15.31
C GLU A 145 -19.16 -8.55 -16.53
N ALA A 146 -17.95 -9.03 -16.84
CA ALA A 146 -17.72 -10.03 -17.88
C ALA A 146 -18.47 -11.35 -17.61
N MET A 147 -18.74 -11.70 -16.35
CA MET A 147 -19.50 -12.90 -15.98
C MET A 147 -21.03 -12.71 -16.06
N GLY A 148 -21.49 -11.50 -16.38
CA GLY A 148 -22.91 -11.16 -16.55
C GLY A 148 -23.75 -11.44 -15.29
N PRO A 149 -24.86 -12.20 -15.39
CA PRO A 149 -25.76 -12.43 -14.26
C PRO A 149 -25.13 -13.23 -13.12
N ARG A 150 -24.05 -13.98 -13.34
CA ARG A 150 -23.34 -14.69 -12.27
C ARG A 150 -22.42 -13.79 -11.45
N GLY A 151 -22.20 -12.55 -11.89
CA GLY A 151 -21.42 -11.53 -11.19
C GLY A 151 -22.25 -10.70 -10.20
N GLU A 152 -23.27 -11.26 -9.55
CA GLU A 152 -24.16 -10.51 -8.64
C GLU A 152 -23.42 -9.78 -7.51
N ALA A 153 -22.27 -10.34 -7.08
CA ALA A 153 -21.39 -9.73 -6.09
C ALA A 153 -20.75 -8.40 -6.53
N LYS A 154 -20.95 -7.94 -7.77
CA LYS A 154 -20.43 -6.66 -8.29
C LYS A 154 -20.81 -5.45 -7.43
N ASP A 155 -21.97 -5.53 -6.79
CA ASP A 155 -22.54 -4.46 -5.97
C ASP A 155 -22.20 -4.57 -4.49
N GLU A 156 -21.45 -5.59 -4.08
CA GLU A 156 -21.02 -5.73 -2.70
C GLU A 156 -20.04 -4.61 -2.27
N PRO A 157 -20.11 -4.17 -0.99
CA PRO A 157 -19.22 -3.15 -0.44
C PRO A 157 -17.73 -3.41 -0.69
N TRP A 158 -17.29 -4.67 -0.59
CA TRP A 158 -15.89 -5.08 -0.72
C TRP A 158 -15.37 -4.94 -2.15
N VAL A 159 -16.20 -5.28 -3.14
CA VAL A 159 -15.88 -5.14 -4.56
C VAL A 159 -15.80 -3.65 -4.94
N ARG A 160 -16.69 -2.82 -4.38
CA ARG A 160 -16.67 -1.37 -4.58
C ARG A 160 -15.45 -0.71 -3.96
N TYR A 161 -15.09 -1.10 -2.73
CA TYR A 161 -13.85 -0.65 -2.08
C TYR A 161 -12.62 -1.04 -2.91
N ALA A 162 -12.56 -2.31 -3.36
CA ALA A 162 -11.49 -2.80 -4.22
C ALA A 162 -11.39 -2.02 -5.54
N GLN A 163 -12.53 -1.78 -6.19
CA GLN A 163 -12.62 -1.02 -7.42
C GLN A 163 -12.12 0.42 -7.23
N ALA A 164 -12.63 1.13 -6.22
CA ALA A 164 -12.21 2.51 -5.91
C ALA A 164 -10.71 2.59 -5.58
N ARG A 165 -10.15 1.58 -4.91
CA ARG A 165 -8.72 1.46 -4.65
C ARG A 165 -7.93 1.24 -5.95
N SER A 166 -8.42 0.38 -6.86
CA SER A 166 -7.75 0.00 -8.10
C SER A 166 -7.64 1.13 -9.12
N GLU A 167 -8.66 2.00 -9.21
CA GLU A 167 -8.71 3.10 -10.16
C GLU A 167 -7.56 4.09 -9.96
N LYS A 168 -7.08 4.23 -8.71
CA LYS A 168 -5.94 5.09 -8.37
C LYS A 168 -4.63 4.34 -8.17
N TRP A 169 -4.65 3.03 -7.88
CA TRP A 169 -3.43 2.24 -7.64
C TRP A 169 -2.57 2.05 -8.90
N ARG A 170 -3.02 2.48 -10.09
CA ARG A 170 -2.20 2.53 -11.32
C ARG A 170 -1.08 3.60 -11.29
N THR A 171 -0.76 4.19 -10.14
CA THR A 171 0.41 5.05 -9.95
C THR A 171 1.70 4.26 -10.17
N ARG A 172 2.62 4.83 -10.96
CA ARG A 172 3.90 4.19 -11.29
C ARG A 172 4.76 4.10 -10.03
N TRP A 173 5.69 3.15 -9.99
CA TRP A 173 6.63 3.03 -8.87
C TRP A 173 7.43 4.33 -8.64
N TYR A 174 7.69 5.09 -9.70
CA TYR A 174 8.31 6.42 -9.64
C TYR A 174 7.48 7.42 -8.83
N ASP A 175 6.14 7.40 -8.94
CA ASP A 175 5.28 8.32 -8.16
C ASP A 175 5.37 8.01 -6.67
N GLN A 176 5.50 6.73 -6.32
CA GLN A 176 5.69 6.28 -4.94
C GLN A 176 7.07 6.67 -4.41
N ALA A 177 8.12 6.46 -5.20
CA ALA A 177 9.48 6.86 -4.86
C ALA A 177 9.61 8.39 -4.74
N LEU A 178 8.93 9.15 -5.59
CA LEU A 178 8.92 10.61 -5.53
C LEU A 178 8.23 11.09 -4.26
N LYS A 179 7.05 10.53 -3.95
CA LYS A 179 6.23 10.96 -2.81
C LYS A 179 6.85 10.58 -1.46
N TYR A 180 7.32 9.36 -1.31
CA TYR A 180 7.82 8.84 -0.03
C TYR A 180 9.34 8.86 0.08
N GLY A 181 10.07 9.05 -1.02
CA GLY A 181 11.54 9.18 -1.04
C GLY A 181 11.98 10.62 -1.28
N LEU A 182 11.63 11.20 -2.43
CA LEU A 182 12.17 12.51 -2.81
C LEU A 182 11.68 13.65 -1.90
N VAL A 183 10.37 13.79 -1.71
CA VAL A 183 9.80 14.89 -0.90
C VAL A 183 10.36 14.92 0.53
N PRO A 184 10.29 13.83 1.32
CA PRO A 184 10.84 13.85 2.67
C PRO A 184 12.37 13.96 2.64
N GLY A 185 13.03 13.40 1.62
CA GLY A 185 14.48 13.49 1.46
C GLY A 185 14.98 14.91 1.19
N VAL A 186 14.26 15.69 0.37
CA VAL A 186 14.56 17.10 0.10
C VAL A 186 14.35 17.93 1.36
N LEU A 187 13.23 17.73 2.07
CA LEU A 187 12.96 18.46 3.32
C LEU A 187 14.01 18.15 4.40
N ALA A 188 14.37 16.87 4.58
CA ALA A 188 15.46 16.48 5.47
C ALA A 188 16.82 17.06 5.02
N GLY A 189 17.05 17.18 3.71
CA GLY A 189 18.23 17.84 3.14
C GLY A 189 18.30 19.34 3.47
N ILE A 190 17.16 20.05 3.46
CA ILE A 190 17.09 21.45 3.89
C ILE A 190 17.47 21.59 5.36
N PHE A 191 16.97 20.70 6.23
CA PHE A 191 17.36 20.67 7.64
C PHE A 191 18.86 20.43 7.84
N PHE A 192 19.44 19.47 7.11
CA PHE A 192 20.88 19.25 7.16
C PHE A 192 21.67 20.49 6.69
N ARG A 193 21.22 21.14 5.61
CA ARG A 193 21.84 22.38 5.14
C ARG A 193 21.77 23.46 6.21
N ALA A 194 20.63 23.64 6.88
CA ALA A 194 20.50 24.60 7.97
C ALA A 194 21.48 24.28 9.12
N HIS A 195 21.61 23.01 9.51
CA HIS A 195 22.59 22.57 10.50
C HIS A 195 24.03 22.91 10.10
N GLN A 196 24.42 22.69 8.83
CA GLN A 196 25.75 23.04 8.34
C GLN A 196 26.03 24.55 8.42
N TYR A 197 25.07 25.38 8.03
CA TYR A 197 25.23 26.84 8.11
C TYR A 197 25.35 27.35 9.55
N ILE A 198 24.57 26.79 10.48
CA ILE A 198 24.58 27.20 11.89
C ILE A 198 25.87 26.75 12.59
N SER A 199 26.28 25.50 12.39
CA SER A 199 27.42 24.92 13.12
C SER A 199 28.78 25.26 12.50
N PHE A 200 28.85 25.37 11.16
CA PHE A 200 30.12 25.46 10.43
C PHE A 200 30.20 26.65 9.47
N GLY A 201 29.19 27.52 9.45
CA GLY A 201 29.20 28.78 8.67
C GLY A 201 29.06 28.62 7.16
N GLY A 202 28.83 27.41 6.65
CA GLY A 202 28.67 27.16 5.21
C GLY A 202 28.29 25.72 4.90
N PRO A 203 27.85 25.43 3.66
CA PRO A 203 27.32 24.11 3.29
C PRO A 203 28.36 22.98 3.29
N PHE A 204 29.64 23.34 3.18
CA PHE A 204 30.77 22.41 3.17
C PHE A 204 31.81 22.75 4.26
N GLY A 205 31.43 23.56 5.25
CA GLY A 205 32.36 23.99 6.31
C GLY A 205 32.93 22.80 7.07
N GLU A 206 32.08 21.84 7.44
CA GLU A 206 32.50 20.60 8.10
C GLU A 206 33.40 19.74 7.20
N LEU A 207 33.09 19.65 5.90
CA LEU A 207 33.88 18.89 4.94
C LEU A 207 35.31 19.44 4.82
N GLN A 208 35.46 20.76 4.85
CA GLN A 208 36.76 21.43 4.76
C GLN A 208 37.57 21.29 6.06
N MET A 209 36.91 21.29 7.22
CA MET A 209 37.57 21.21 8.52
C MET A 209 37.90 19.78 8.97
N TYR A 210 36.99 18.83 8.74
CA TYR A 210 37.04 17.48 9.31
C TYR A 210 37.01 16.36 8.27
N GLY A 211 36.86 16.70 6.99
CA GLY A 211 36.89 15.75 5.88
C GLY A 211 35.57 15.00 5.63
N TRP A 212 35.61 14.08 4.66
CA TRP A 212 34.43 13.40 4.14
C TRP A 212 33.70 12.52 5.15
N THR A 213 34.42 11.86 6.05
CA THR A 213 33.85 10.92 7.02
C THR A 213 32.98 11.63 8.05
N ALA A 214 33.46 12.76 8.60
CA ALA A 214 32.69 13.61 9.50
C ALA A 214 31.43 14.15 8.80
N TYR A 215 31.60 14.73 7.62
CA TYR A 215 30.49 15.28 6.83
C TYR A 215 29.39 14.25 6.55
N LEU A 216 29.75 13.03 6.10
CA LEU A 216 28.77 11.97 5.83
C LEU A 216 28.10 11.44 7.10
N THR A 217 28.84 11.38 8.21
CA THR A 217 28.29 10.95 9.51
C THR A 217 27.30 11.98 10.04
N SER A 218 27.63 13.26 9.97
CA SER A 218 26.74 14.37 10.36
C SER A 218 25.54 14.47 9.43
N PHE A 219 25.73 14.22 8.13
CA PHE A 219 24.63 14.07 7.18
C PHE A 219 23.68 12.95 7.62
N ALA A 220 24.18 11.73 7.83
CA ALA A 220 23.33 10.62 8.25
C ALA A 220 22.62 10.89 9.59
N ARG A 221 23.33 11.43 10.59
CA ARG A 221 22.78 11.71 11.92
C ARG A 221 21.70 12.79 11.92
N THR A 222 21.81 13.78 11.03
CA THR A 222 20.85 14.90 10.98
C THR A 222 19.71 14.61 10.00
N TRP A 223 20.03 14.00 8.86
CA TRP A 223 19.08 13.73 7.78
C TRP A 223 18.16 12.55 8.11
N LEU A 224 18.71 11.44 8.60
CA LEU A 224 17.96 10.19 8.78
C LEU A 224 16.78 10.31 9.77
N PRO A 225 16.92 10.93 10.96
CA PRO A 225 15.79 11.08 11.87
C PRO A 225 14.64 11.89 11.26
N VAL A 226 14.97 13.02 10.61
CA VAL A 226 13.98 13.90 9.98
C VAL A 226 13.28 13.17 8.82
N PHE A 227 14.05 12.48 7.98
CA PHE A 227 13.51 11.68 6.89
C PHE A 227 12.54 10.61 7.40
N LEU A 228 12.95 9.82 8.41
CA LEU A 228 12.12 8.76 8.98
C LEU A 228 10.86 9.31 9.65
N ALA A 229 10.97 10.44 10.38
CA ALA A 229 9.82 11.08 10.99
C ALA A 229 8.79 11.54 9.94
N LEU A 230 9.24 12.18 8.86
CA LEU A 230 8.37 12.60 7.75
C LEU A 230 7.74 11.42 7.02
N LEU A 231 8.51 10.34 6.83
CA LEU A 231 8.02 9.10 6.23
C LEU A 231 6.91 8.47 7.09
N LEU A 232 7.14 8.32 8.40
CA LEU A 232 6.16 7.78 9.35
C LEU A 232 4.91 8.66 9.43
N PHE A 233 5.08 9.98 9.44
CA PHE A 233 3.96 10.91 9.37
C PHE A 233 3.13 10.73 8.09
N GLY A 234 3.78 10.56 6.94
CA GLY A 234 3.11 10.23 5.68
C GLY A 234 2.36 8.90 5.73
N CYS A 235 2.98 7.86 6.31
CA CYS A 235 2.37 6.55 6.53
C CYS A 235 1.17 6.60 7.48
N PHE A 236 1.23 7.41 8.53
CA PHE A 236 0.13 7.62 9.47
C PHE A 236 -1.12 8.15 8.76
N TRP A 237 -1.00 9.28 8.07
CA TRP A 237 -2.12 9.89 7.34
C TRP A 237 -2.63 8.96 6.23
N ARG A 238 -1.74 8.22 5.58
CA ARG A 238 -2.12 7.23 4.58
C ARG A 238 -2.97 6.11 5.18
N THR A 239 -2.59 5.60 6.35
CA THR A 239 -3.31 4.54 7.07
C THR A 239 -4.66 5.06 7.55
N LEU A 240 -4.71 6.26 8.12
CA LEU A 240 -5.96 6.91 8.53
C LEU A 240 -6.92 7.11 7.34
N ALA A 241 -6.40 7.57 6.20
CA ALA A 241 -7.18 7.71 4.97
C ALA A 241 -7.74 6.36 4.47
N GLU A 242 -6.94 5.28 4.49
CA GLU A 242 -7.44 3.95 4.13
C GLU A 242 -8.50 3.44 5.12
N ALA A 243 -8.30 3.65 6.43
CA ALA A 243 -9.27 3.27 7.45
C ALA A 243 -10.61 4.00 7.23
N LEU A 244 -10.57 5.32 6.99
CA LEU A 244 -11.76 6.09 6.66
C LEU A 244 -12.46 5.61 5.38
N CYS A 245 -11.69 5.27 4.33
CA CYS A 245 -12.25 4.73 3.09
C CYS A 245 -12.89 3.35 3.29
N PHE A 246 -12.26 2.50 4.10
CA PHE A 246 -12.78 1.18 4.44
C PHE A 246 -14.07 1.28 5.27
N SER A 247 -14.10 2.14 6.29
CA SER A 247 -15.30 2.44 7.07
C SER A 247 -16.42 3.05 6.22
N ALA A 248 -16.11 3.97 5.32
CA ALA A 248 -17.08 4.56 4.41
C ALA A 248 -17.68 3.54 3.44
N ALA A 249 -16.89 2.59 2.95
CA ALA A 249 -17.39 1.49 2.14
C ALA A 249 -18.39 0.61 2.93
N TRP A 250 -18.17 0.45 4.24
CA TRP A 250 -19.07 -0.30 5.12
C TRP A 250 -20.36 0.46 5.43
N LEU A 251 -20.28 1.78 5.65
CA LEU A 251 -21.40 2.63 6.06
C LEU A 251 -22.34 3.06 4.93
N GLY A 252 -21.88 3.11 3.67
CA GLY A 252 -22.77 3.56 2.60
C GLY A 252 -22.15 3.66 1.19
N PRO A 253 -22.78 3.07 0.16
CA PRO A 253 -22.27 3.04 -1.22
C PRO A 253 -21.99 4.41 -1.85
N ARG A 254 -22.79 5.43 -1.52
CA ARG A 254 -22.75 6.77 -2.15
C ARG A 254 -21.54 7.61 -1.72
N TRP A 255 -20.94 7.30 -0.57
CA TRP A 255 -19.90 8.11 0.05
C TRP A 255 -18.48 7.64 -0.32
N SER A 256 -18.29 6.37 -0.68
CA SER A 256 -16.98 5.76 -0.88
C SER A 256 -16.06 6.54 -1.84
N ARG A 257 -16.60 7.02 -2.97
CA ARG A 257 -15.84 7.80 -3.96
C ARG A 257 -15.49 9.22 -3.48
N HIS A 258 -16.43 9.88 -2.80
CA HIS A 258 -16.25 11.23 -2.27
C HIS A 258 -15.26 11.24 -1.10
N VAL A 259 -15.42 10.31 -0.16
CA VAL A 259 -14.50 10.12 0.96
C VAL A 259 -13.10 9.80 0.47
N ARG A 260 -12.95 8.95 -0.57
CA ARG A 260 -11.64 8.67 -1.16
C ARG A 260 -10.98 9.92 -1.74
N THR A 261 -11.74 10.70 -2.50
CA THR A 261 -11.24 11.92 -3.14
C THR A 261 -10.86 12.97 -2.09
N GLY A 262 -11.70 13.14 -1.07
CA GLY A 262 -11.44 14.05 0.06
C GLY A 262 -10.23 13.61 0.87
N ALA A 263 -10.17 12.36 1.31
CA ALA A 263 -9.04 11.84 2.09
C ALA A 263 -7.70 11.97 1.36
N GLU A 264 -7.70 11.77 0.04
CA GLU A 264 -6.50 11.98 -0.76
C GLU A 264 -6.11 13.44 -0.91
N TRP A 265 -7.09 14.35 -1.10
CA TRP A 265 -6.84 15.79 -1.09
C TRP A 265 -6.29 16.23 0.25
N THR A 266 -6.85 15.75 1.36
CA THR A 266 -6.35 16.01 2.71
C THR A 266 -4.92 15.51 2.88
N CYS A 267 -4.62 14.26 2.49
CA CYS A 267 -3.25 13.74 2.53
C CYS A 267 -2.27 14.55 1.65
N ARG A 268 -2.71 15.00 0.47
CA ARG A 268 -1.88 15.85 -0.40
C ARG A 268 -1.67 17.24 0.20
N ALA A 269 -2.71 17.86 0.72
CA ALA A 269 -2.64 19.17 1.36
C ALA A 269 -1.73 19.12 2.60
N LEU A 270 -1.91 18.13 3.47
CA LEU A 270 -1.05 17.95 4.64
C LEU A 270 0.40 17.71 4.25
N TYR A 271 0.66 16.88 3.25
CA TYR A 271 2.02 16.48 2.91
C TYR A 271 2.77 17.49 2.04
N TYR A 272 2.09 18.13 1.07
CA TYR A 272 2.72 19.04 0.12
C TYR A 272 2.54 20.52 0.46
N VAL A 273 1.55 20.88 1.30
CA VAL A 273 1.28 22.29 1.64
C VAL A 273 1.56 22.55 3.11
N ALA A 274 0.99 21.76 4.03
CA ALA A 274 1.15 22.03 5.45
C ALA A 274 2.61 21.85 5.91
N LEU A 275 3.31 20.84 5.40
CA LEU A 275 4.73 20.62 5.72
C LEU A 275 5.63 21.79 5.29
N PRO A 276 5.62 22.24 4.02
CA PRO A 276 6.42 23.40 3.61
C PRO A 276 6.01 24.71 4.29
N VAL A 277 4.70 24.94 4.48
CA VAL A 277 4.21 26.16 5.16
C VAL A 277 4.65 26.19 6.62
N PHE A 278 4.53 25.07 7.34
CA PHE A 278 5.00 24.96 8.72
C PHE A 278 6.50 25.23 8.83
N LEU A 279 7.29 24.67 7.91
CA LEU A 279 8.71 24.93 7.80
C LEU A 279 9.01 26.40 7.52
N ALA A 280 8.30 27.02 6.58
CA ALA A 280 8.48 28.43 6.24
C ALA A 280 8.16 29.34 7.43
N VAL A 281 7.04 29.10 8.13
CA VAL A 281 6.66 29.86 9.34
C VAL A 281 7.71 29.74 10.43
N ARG A 282 8.26 28.54 10.66
CA ARG A 282 9.24 28.31 11.73
C ARG A 282 10.66 28.80 11.40
N LEU A 283 10.96 29.01 10.12
CA LEU A 283 12.25 29.54 9.68
C LEU A 283 12.22 31.06 9.50
N LEU A 284 11.04 31.64 9.23
CA LEU A 284 10.86 33.09 8.98
C LEU A 284 10.29 33.86 10.19
N GLY A 285 9.68 33.17 11.15
CA GLY A 285 9.23 33.73 12.44
C GLY A 285 10.17 33.35 13.56
#